data_AF-A0AAD5MT69-F1
#
_entry.id   AF-A0AAD5MT69-F1
#
_cell.length_a   1.000
_cell.length_b   1.000
_cell.length_c   1.000
_cell.angle_alpha   90.00
_cell.angle_beta   90.00
_cell.angle_gamma   90.00
#
_symmetry.space_group_name_H-M   'P 1'
#
loop_
_entity.id
_entity.type
_entity.pdbx_description
1 polymer ?
#
loop_
_entity_poly.entity_id
_entity_poly.type
_entity_poly.pdbx_seq_one_letter_code
_entity_poly.pdbx_strand_id
1 'polypeptide(L)'
;KFEREGQLGSQETSYATSKAFDKQRKLQRTRAVDADSGAQPTKWQRRFLVLTRLYRRKSDIPQYVATETMNRMHDRMRVVFIVVGVSVFFTIFFFGEFSTYQRILRAREAGVGVKKM
;
A
#
# COMPACT_ATOMS: atom_id res chain seq x y z
N LYS A 1 -13.75 56.77 34.85
CA LYS A 1 -14.71 55.68 34.57
C LYS A 1 -14.16 54.91 33.37
N PHE A 2 -13.73 53.65 33.60
CA PHE A 2 -13.08 52.68 32.68
C PHE A 2 -11.67 53.08 32.21
N GLU A 3 -10.52 52.50 32.60
CA GLU A 3 -10.03 51.12 32.83
C GLU A 3 -10.00 50.20 31.59
N ARG A 4 -8.81 49.60 31.34
CA ARG A 4 -8.51 48.28 30.70
C ARG A 4 -8.43 48.19 29.16
N GLU A 5 -7.53 47.49 28.45
CA GLU A 5 -6.29 46.70 28.64
C GLU A 5 -5.53 46.81 27.28
N GLY A 6 -4.20 46.78 27.16
CA GLY A 6 -3.37 45.62 27.50
C GLY A 6 -3.54 44.46 26.52
N GLN A 7 -3.52 44.65 25.19
CA GLN A 7 -3.35 43.52 24.26
C GLN A 7 -1.86 43.30 23.96
N LEU A 8 -1.21 42.54 24.84
CA LEU A 8 -0.08 41.70 24.45
C LEU A 8 -0.57 40.81 23.32
N GLY A 9 0.03 40.96 22.14
CA GLY A 9 -0.10 40.00 21.05
C GLY A 9 0.45 38.65 21.51
N SER A 10 -0.43 37.82 22.07
CA SER A 10 -0.16 36.42 22.33
C SER A 10 0.03 35.74 20.97
N GLN A 11 1.30 35.61 20.61
CA GLN A 11 1.78 34.71 19.58
C GLN A 11 1.39 33.29 20.03
N GLU A 12 0.18 32.85 19.68
CA GLU A 12 -0.17 31.44 19.76
C GLU A 12 0.69 30.71 18.72
N THR A 13 1.87 30.28 19.13
CA THR A 13 2.55 29.16 18.50
C THR A 13 1.62 27.97 18.65
N SER A 14 0.70 27.81 17.69
CA SER A 14 -0.24 26.71 17.61
C SER A 14 0.56 25.43 17.49
N TYR A 15 0.77 24.75 18.61
CA TYR A 15 1.44 23.46 18.66
C TYR A 15 0.54 22.45 17.96
N ALA A 16 0.72 22.31 16.65
CA ALA A 16 0.06 21.27 15.87
C ALA A 16 0.52 19.91 16.41
N THR A 17 -0.35 19.31 17.23
CA THR A 17 -0.18 17.97 17.79
C THR A 17 0.12 17.01 16.63
N SER A 18 1.03 16.05 16.77
CA SER A 18 1.42 15.12 15.68
C SER A 18 0.20 14.45 15.01
N LYS A 19 -0.88 14.26 15.77
CA LYS A 19 -2.17 13.76 15.30
C LYS A 19 -2.88 14.70 14.30
N ALA A 20 -2.76 16.02 14.46
CA ALA A 20 -3.28 17.02 13.53
C ALA A 20 -2.49 17.04 12.21
N PHE A 21 -1.16 16.91 12.29
CA PHE A 21 -0.31 16.76 11.11
C PHE A 21 -0.63 15.50 10.31
N ASP A 22 -0.84 14.35 10.97
CA ASP A 22 -1.22 13.12 10.27
C ASP A 22 -2.60 13.25 9.61
N LYS A 23 -3.55 13.93 10.26
CA LYS A 23 -4.88 14.18 9.69
C LYS A 23 -4.79 15.11 8.47
N GLN A 24 -4.00 16.18 8.54
CA GLN A 24 -3.79 17.13 7.45
C GLN A 24 -3.02 16.49 6.29
N ARG A 25 -2.00 15.68 6.58
CA ARG A 25 -1.24 14.92 5.60
C ARG A 25 -2.12 13.87 4.92
N LYS A 26 -3.03 13.25 5.65
CA LYS A 26 -4.02 12.31 5.10
C LYS A 26 -5.05 13.03 4.20
N LEU A 27 -5.55 14.18 4.61
CA LEU A 27 -6.45 15.02 3.82
C LEU A 27 -5.80 15.52 2.52
N GLN A 28 -4.53 15.90 2.55
CA GLN A 28 -3.76 16.23 1.33
C GLN A 28 -3.54 15.00 0.44
N ARG A 29 -3.42 13.80 1.01
CA ARG A 29 -3.20 12.55 0.27
C ARG A 29 -4.47 12.00 -0.41
N THR A 30 -5.65 12.35 0.08
CA THR A 30 -6.95 11.85 -0.41
C THR A 30 -7.90 12.98 -0.78
N ARG A 31 -7.39 14.05 -1.41
CA ARG A 31 -8.27 15.08 -1.98
C ARG A 31 -9.21 14.40 -2.98
N ALA A 32 -10.50 14.35 -2.62
CA ALA A 32 -11.56 14.19 -3.60
C ALA A 32 -11.51 15.43 -4.48
N VAL A 33 -11.48 15.22 -5.79
CA VAL A 33 -11.42 16.29 -6.78
C VAL A 33 -12.70 16.20 -7.60
N ASP A 34 -13.22 17.35 -7.99
CA ASP A 34 -14.42 17.44 -8.83
C ASP A 34 -14.22 16.74 -10.17
N ALA A 35 -15.33 16.40 -10.84
CA ALA A 35 -15.34 15.63 -12.08
C ALA A 35 -14.47 16.24 -13.20
N ASP A 36 -14.26 17.56 -13.19
CA ASP A 36 -13.44 18.29 -14.18
C ASP A 36 -11.93 18.11 -13.99
N SER A 37 -11.47 17.69 -12.80
CA SER A 37 -10.04 17.57 -12.48
C SER A 37 -9.65 16.19 -11.93
N GLY A 38 -10.61 15.26 -11.82
CA GLY A 38 -10.40 13.92 -11.29
C GLY A 38 -10.55 12.83 -12.36
N ALA A 39 -9.73 11.78 -12.26
CA ALA A 39 -9.86 10.59 -13.08
C ALA A 39 -10.72 9.53 -12.37
N GLN A 40 -11.64 8.89 -13.08
CA GLN A 40 -12.44 7.79 -12.53
C GLN A 40 -11.60 6.50 -12.51
N PRO A 41 -11.26 5.93 -11.34
CA PRO A 41 -10.49 4.69 -11.27
C PRO A 41 -11.31 3.49 -11.73
N THR A 42 -10.71 2.62 -12.55
CA THR A 42 -11.32 1.35 -12.98
C THR A 42 -11.53 0.40 -11.79
N LYS A 43 -12.35 -0.65 -11.96
CA LYS A 43 -12.62 -1.66 -10.92
C LYS A 43 -11.33 -2.29 -10.37
N TRP A 44 -10.32 -2.48 -11.22
CA TRP A 44 -9.00 -3.00 -10.83
C TRP A 44 -8.14 -1.95 -10.12
N GLN A 45 -8.12 -0.71 -10.63
CA GLN A 45 -7.43 0.39 -9.94
C GLN A 45 -7.99 0.63 -8.54
N ARG A 46 -9.31 0.52 -8.34
CA ARG A 46 -9.92 0.55 -6.99
C ARG A 46 -9.40 -0.55 -6.08
N ARG A 47 -9.12 -1.75 -6.60
CA ARG A 47 -8.50 -2.84 -5.82
C ARG A 47 -7.06 -2.49 -5.47
N PHE A 48 -6.30 -1.95 -6.42
CA PHE A 48 -4.91 -1.52 -6.19
C PHE A 48 -4.80 -0.35 -5.20
N LEU A 49 -5.76 0.56 -5.18
CA LEU A 49 -5.83 1.66 -4.20
C LEU A 49 -6.00 1.15 -2.76
N VAL A 50 -6.70 0.03 -2.57
CA VAL A 50 -6.80 -0.65 -1.27
C VAL A 50 -5.52 -1.45 -0.98
N LEU A 51 -4.99 -2.16 -1.97
CA LEU A 51 -3.79 -3.00 -1.84
C LEU A 51 -2.55 -2.19 -1.47
N THR A 52 -2.36 -1.02 -2.11
CA THR A 52 -1.28 -0.07 -1.82
C THR A 52 -1.51 0.74 -0.53
N ARG A 53 -2.56 0.38 0.24
CA ARG A 53 -2.95 0.94 1.53
C ARG A 53 -3.17 2.46 1.48
N LEU A 54 -3.53 2.98 0.30
CA LEU A 54 -3.87 4.39 0.12
C LEU A 54 -5.27 4.69 0.65
N TYR A 55 -6.18 3.71 0.50
CA TYR A 55 -7.51 3.70 1.11
C TYR A 55 -7.68 2.45 1.99
N ARG A 56 -8.41 2.57 3.11
CA ARG A 56 -8.61 1.46 4.07
C ARG A 56 -9.70 0.50 3.61
N ARG A 57 -10.75 1.02 2.97
CA ARG A 57 -11.86 0.23 2.42
C ARG A 57 -12.20 0.71 1.01
N LYS A 58 -12.84 -0.17 0.22
CA LYS A 58 -13.35 0.19 -1.11
C LYS A 58 -14.44 1.28 -1.05
N SER A 59 -15.19 1.33 0.06
CA SER A 59 -16.22 2.34 0.34
C SER A 59 -15.66 3.75 0.51
N ASP A 60 -14.38 3.86 0.88
CA ASP A 60 -13.75 5.16 1.18
C ASP A 60 -13.18 5.82 -0.09
N ILE A 61 -13.27 5.15 -1.24
CA ILE A 61 -12.72 5.64 -2.51
C ILE A 61 -13.76 6.56 -3.16
N PRO A 62 -13.45 7.85 -3.37
CA PRO A 62 -14.36 8.77 -4.04
C PRO A 62 -14.57 8.36 -5.50
N GLN A 63 -15.68 8.82 -6.10
CA GLN A 63 -16.01 8.51 -7.49
C GLN A 63 -14.94 9.00 -8.47
N TYR A 64 -14.37 10.17 -8.18
CA TYR A 64 -13.26 10.78 -8.90
C TYR A 64 -12.05 10.95 -7.98
N VAL A 65 -10.88 10.56 -8.48
CA VAL A 65 -9.63 10.58 -7.72
C VAL A 65 -8.66 11.54 -8.40
N ALA A 66 -7.96 12.36 -7.60
CA ALA A 66 -6.95 13.28 -8.13
C ALA A 66 -5.88 12.54 -8.95
N THR A 67 -5.44 13.09 -10.07
CA THR A 67 -4.38 12.52 -10.91
C THR A 67 -3.09 12.25 -10.13
N GLU A 68 -2.73 13.12 -9.19
CA GLU A 68 -1.58 12.89 -8.28
C GLU A 68 -1.69 11.61 -7.45
N THR A 69 -2.90 11.29 -6.99
CA THR A 69 -3.19 10.07 -6.23
C THR A 69 -2.96 8.84 -7.09
N MET A 70 -3.27 8.92 -8.39
CA MET A 70 -3.03 7.85 -9.37
C MET A 70 -1.52 7.64 -9.62
N ASN A 71 -0.75 8.73 -9.74
CA ASN A 71 0.70 8.65 -9.91
C ASN A 71 1.37 8.00 -8.68
N ARG A 72 0.93 8.36 -7.47
CA ARG A 72 1.41 7.73 -6.23
C ARG A 72 1.00 6.26 -6.12
N MET A 73 -0.19 5.90 -6.61
CA MET A 73 -0.60 4.50 -6.71
C MET A 73 0.34 3.73 -7.64
N HIS A 74 0.67 4.28 -8.80
CA HIS A 74 1.57 3.63 -9.76
C HIS A 74 2.98 3.38 -9.20
N ASP A 75 3.54 4.36 -8.49
CA ASP A 75 4.84 4.20 -7.83
C ASP A 75 4.84 3.06 -6.80
N ARG A 76 3.81 2.99 -5.96
CA ARG A 76 3.64 1.88 -4.99
C ARG A 76 3.38 0.54 -5.66
N MET A 77 2.69 0.53 -6.80
CA MET A 77 2.44 -0.69 -7.56
C MET A 77 3.72 -1.35 -8.08
N ARG A 78 4.77 -0.57 -8.35
CA ARG A 78 6.09 -1.12 -8.71
C ARG A 78 6.66 -1.97 -7.58
N VAL A 79 6.60 -1.47 -6.34
CA VAL A 79 7.06 -2.21 -5.15
C VAL A 79 6.25 -3.48 -4.95
N VAL A 80 4.92 -3.39 -5.04
CA VAL A 80 4.04 -4.56 -4.92
C VAL A 80 4.36 -5.62 -5.97
N PHE A 81 4.60 -5.20 -7.21
CA PHE A 81 4.95 -6.12 -8.30
C PHE A 81 6.26 -6.87 -8.03
N ILE A 82 7.30 -6.17 -7.56
CA ILE A 82 8.58 -6.78 -7.20
C ILE A 82 8.38 -7.80 -6.06
N VAL A 83 7.67 -7.42 -5.00
CA VAL A 83 7.42 -8.30 -3.85
C VAL A 83 6.66 -9.56 -4.25
N VAL A 84 5.62 -9.43 -5.07
CA VAL A 84 4.85 -10.58 -5.58
C VAL A 84 5.73 -11.45 -6.47
N GLY A 85 6.51 -10.87 -7.38
CA GLY A 85 7.41 -11.61 -8.27
C GLY A 85 8.44 -12.42 -7.49
N VAL A 86 9.08 -11.82 -6.49
CA VAL A 86 10.02 -12.50 -5.60
C VAL A 86 9.33 -13.61 -4.80
N SER A 87 8.16 -13.33 -4.24
CA SER A 87 7.39 -14.33 -3.47
C SER A 87 7.00 -15.54 -4.32
N VAL A 88 6.54 -15.31 -5.55
CA VAL A 88 6.18 -16.39 -6.50
C VAL A 88 7.42 -17.18 -6.91
N PHE A 89 8.52 -16.51 -7.22
CA PHE A 89 9.78 -17.16 -7.57
C PHE A 89 10.25 -18.12 -6.48
N PHE A 90 10.31 -17.64 -5.23
CA PHE A 90 10.68 -18.48 -4.09
C PHE A 90 9.67 -19.61 -3.88
N THR A 91 8.37 -19.34 -3.99
CA THR A 91 7.34 -20.37 -3.86
C THR A 91 7.56 -21.51 -4.85
N ILE A 92 7.76 -21.19 -6.14
CA ILE A 92 8.03 -22.19 -7.18
C ILE A 92 9.32 -22.96 -6.88
N PHE A 93 10.38 -22.27 -6.47
CA PHE A 93 11.66 -22.89 -6.12
C PHE A 93 11.49 -23.90 -4.97
N PHE A 94 10.85 -23.49 -3.87
CA PHE A 94 10.56 -24.35 -2.73
C PHE A 94 9.65 -25.53 -3.08
N PHE A 95 8.62 -25.32 -3.91
CA PHE A 95 7.78 -26.42 -4.40
C PHE A 95 8.55 -27.38 -5.29
N GLY A 96 9.48 -26.89 -6.10
CA GLY A 96 10.38 -27.70 -6.91
C GLY A 96 11.31 -28.57 -6.06
N GLU A 97 11.94 -27.99 -5.04
CA GLU A 97 12.76 -28.74 -4.08
C GLU A 97 11.93 -29.76 -3.31
N PHE A 98 10.75 -29.38 -2.81
CA PHE A 98 9.86 -30.28 -2.09
C PHE A 98 9.41 -31.46 -2.96
N SER A 99 9.00 -31.19 -4.21
CA SER A 99 8.62 -32.23 -5.17
C SER A 99 9.79 -33.17 -5.48
N THR A 100 11.00 -32.61 -5.66
CA THR A 100 12.22 -33.41 -5.91
C THR A 100 12.58 -34.27 -4.71
N TYR A 101 12.52 -33.72 -3.49
CA TYR A 101 12.74 -34.46 -2.24
C TYR A 101 11.74 -35.62 -2.08
N GLN A 102 10.45 -35.35 -2.31
CA GLN A 102 9.40 -36.37 -2.28
C GLN A 102 9.63 -37.47 -3.32
N ARG A 103 10.11 -37.12 -4.52
CA ARG A 103 10.48 -38.11 -5.54
C ARG A 103 11.65 -39.00 -5.10
N ILE A 104 12.66 -38.44 -4.47
CA ILE A 104 13.82 -39.20 -3.95
C ILE A 104 13.40 -40.12 -2.80
N LEU A 105 12.55 -39.64 -1.87
CA LEU A 105 11.98 -40.47 -0.80
C LEU A 105 11.20 -41.64 -1.34
N ARG A 106 10.27 -41.40 -2.28
CA ARG A 106 9.49 -42.47 -2.93
C ARG A 106 10.39 -43.45 -3.70
N ALA A 107 11.43 -42.97 -4.36
CA ALA A 107 12.39 -43.84 -5.04
C ALA A 107 13.20 -44.72 -4.07
N ARG A 108 13.56 -44.18 -2.90
CA ARG A 108 14.19 -44.96 -1.81
C ARG A 108 13.23 -45.99 -1.22
N GLU A 109 11.99 -45.62 -0.94
CA GLU A 109 10.96 -46.54 -0.43
C GLU A 109 10.63 -47.64 -1.43
N ALA A 110 10.66 -47.34 -2.73
CA ALA A 110 10.50 -48.30 -3.82
C ALA A 110 11.75 -49.19 -4.05
N GLY A 111 12.81 -49.05 -3.24
CA GLY A 111 14.01 -49.89 -3.31
C GLY A 111 14.92 -49.62 -4.51
N VAL A 112 14.70 -48.54 -5.28
CA VAL A 112 15.54 -48.18 -6.42
C VAL A 112 16.73 -47.37 -5.92
N GLY A 113 17.88 -48.04 -5.78
CA GLY A 113 19.15 -47.40 -5.46
C GLY A 113 19.49 -46.34 -6.51
N VAL A 114 19.46 -45.07 -6.11
CA VAL A 114 19.83 -43.95 -6.99
C VAL A 114 21.32 -44.07 -7.30
N LYS A 115 21.63 -44.45 -8.55
CA LYS A 115 23.00 -44.44 -9.06
C LYS A 115 23.52 -43.01 -9.04
N LYS A 116 24.62 -42.76 -8.33
CA LYS A 116 25.37 -41.51 -8.40
C LYS A 116 25.77 -41.28 -9.87
N MET A 117 25.32 -40.16 -10.44
CA MET A 117 26.06 -39.50 -11.52
C MET A 117 27.13 -38.62 -10.90
#